data_AF-X1AW40-F1
#
_entry.id   AF-X1AW40-F1
#
_cell.length_a   1.000
_cell.length_b   1.000
_cell.length_c   1.000
_cell.angle_alpha   90.00
_cell.angle_beta   90.00
_cell.angle_gamma   90.00
#
_symmetry.space_group_name_H-M   'P 1'
#
loop_
_entity.id
_entity.type
_entity.pdbx_description
1 polymer ?
#
loop_
_entity_poly.entity_id
_entity_poly.type
_entity_poly.pdbx_seq_one_letter_code
_entity_poly.pdbx_strand_id
1 'polypeptide(L)'
;MIIFTRPAVNQSEISQEGIENLIKNIQDEGILVNTKRYNMHEKVSIIDDTIVWMGSLNILSHRDTSEIMYRLEGRHIAEELLKNFYVDRAVSYSIKEKELDIHCTKCGSRMVIKHSRFGPFLSCSRFPKCRGIMKITQKNIDLFIDKEEICDKCGSKMIVRRGKRGLFWGCSNYPNCKSTKEIFG
;
A
#
# COMPACT_ATOMS: atom_id res chain seq x y z
N MET A 1 -1.17 7.29 8.34
CA MET A 1 0.27 7.40 8.66
C MET A 1 0.70 6.22 9.51
N ILE A 2 1.91 5.69 9.31
CA ILE A 2 2.47 4.56 10.05
C ILE A 2 3.86 4.96 10.54
N ILE A 3 4.16 4.70 11.80
CA ILE A 3 5.45 4.98 12.42
C ILE A 3 6.07 3.68 12.91
N PHE A 4 7.31 3.43 12.54
CA PHE A 4 8.15 2.39 13.10
C PHE A 4 9.16 3.03 14.04
N THR A 5 9.24 2.54 15.27
CA THR A 5 10.20 3.03 16.26
C THR A 5 10.64 1.91 17.21
N ARG A 6 11.69 2.17 18.00
CA ARG A 6 12.19 1.24 19.01
C ARG A 6 11.17 1.04 20.15
N PRO A 7 11.09 -0.16 20.75
CA PRO A 7 10.17 -0.42 21.86
C PRO A 7 10.47 0.39 23.13
N ALA A 8 9.42 0.62 23.93
CA ALA A 8 9.47 1.43 25.16
C ALA A 8 10.53 0.92 26.15
N VAL A 9 10.67 -0.42 26.26
CA VAL A 9 11.68 -1.07 27.12
C VAL A 9 13.13 -0.69 26.78
N ASN A 10 13.38 -0.19 25.57
CA ASN A 10 14.71 0.24 25.10
C ASN A 10 14.92 1.76 25.25
N GLN A 11 14.05 2.47 26.00
CA GLN A 11 14.16 3.90 26.26
C GLN A 11 14.41 4.14 27.76
N SER A 12 15.56 4.73 28.09
CA SER A 12 16.00 4.96 29.47
C SER A 12 15.57 6.29 30.07
N GLU A 13 15.05 7.20 29.24
CA GLU A 13 14.84 8.62 29.60
C GLU A 13 13.40 8.95 30.01
N ILE A 14 12.44 8.07 29.71
CA ILE A 14 11.00 8.29 29.94
C ILE A 14 10.44 7.04 30.63
N SER A 15 9.49 7.21 31.56
CA SER A 15 8.80 6.08 32.19
C SER A 15 8.08 5.22 31.15
N GLN A 16 8.10 3.89 31.33
CA GLN A 16 7.45 2.95 30.40
C GLN A 16 5.96 3.25 30.24
N GLU A 17 5.27 3.54 31.34
CA GLU A 17 3.86 3.94 31.34
C GLU A 17 3.61 5.23 30.55
N GLY A 18 4.52 6.21 30.62
CA GLY A 18 4.45 7.44 29.85
C GLY A 18 4.57 7.19 28.34
N ILE A 19 5.45 6.28 27.94
CA ILE A 19 5.62 5.90 26.52
C ILE A 19 4.40 5.13 26.01
N GLU A 20 3.87 4.20 26.80
CA GLU A 20 2.68 3.43 26.44
C GLU A 20 1.44 4.32 26.27
N ASN A 21 1.23 5.26 27.19
CA ASN A 21 0.16 6.26 27.07
C ASN A 21 0.33 7.16 25.86
N LEU A 22 1.57 7.58 25.55
CA LEU A 22 1.86 8.37 24.35
C LEU A 22 1.55 7.59 23.07
N ILE A 23 1.98 6.32 22.99
CA ILE A 23 1.70 5.44 21.86
C ILE A 23 0.18 5.30 21.68
N LYS A 24 -0.56 5.09 22.77
CA LYS A 24 -2.01 4.97 22.75
C LYS A 24 -2.68 6.24 22.22
N ASN A 25 -2.31 7.41 22.74
CA ASN A 25 -2.86 8.69 22.26
C ASN A 25 -2.61 8.89 20.75
N ILE A 26 -1.41 8.55 20.27
CA ILE A 26 -1.08 8.62 18.84
C ILE A 26 -1.93 7.63 18.01
N GLN A 27 -2.17 6.43 18.54
CA GLN A 27 -3.03 5.44 17.90
C GLN A 27 -4.50 5.85 17.87
N ASP A 28 -4.99 6.51 18.91
CA ASP A 28 -6.35 7.05 18.99
C ASP A 28 -6.59 8.15 17.93
N GLU A 29 -5.55 8.90 17.55
CA GLU A 29 -5.54 9.83 16.41
C GLU A 29 -5.46 9.13 15.03
N GLY A 30 -5.52 7.79 14.98
CA GLY A 30 -5.52 7.00 13.75
C GLY A 30 -4.13 6.76 13.15
N ILE A 31 -3.05 7.02 13.90
CA ILE A 31 -1.67 6.76 13.47
C ILE A 31 -1.25 5.37 13.94
N LEU A 32 -0.85 4.50 13.01
CA LEU A 32 -0.38 3.16 13.35
C LEU A 32 1.07 3.23 13.85
N VAL A 33 1.31 2.86 15.11
CA VAL A 33 2.66 2.81 15.68
C VAL A 33 3.09 1.36 15.86
N ASN A 34 4.20 0.97 15.24
CA ASN A 34 4.83 -0.34 15.39
C ASN A 34 6.15 -0.22 16.14
N THR A 35 6.19 -0.85 17.32
CA THR A 35 7.35 -0.86 18.21
C THR A 35 8.05 -2.21 18.30
N LYS A 36 7.62 -3.21 17.53
CA LYS A 36 8.09 -4.61 17.67
C LYS A 36 9.48 -4.86 17.09
N ARG A 37 10.14 -3.83 16.56
CA ARG A 37 11.49 -3.94 16.00
C ARG A 37 12.55 -3.62 17.05
N TYR A 38 13.06 -4.69 17.66
CA TYR A 38 14.25 -4.64 18.50
C TYR A 38 15.47 -4.28 17.64
N ASN A 39 16.38 -3.44 18.18
CA ASN A 39 17.60 -2.96 17.53
C ASN A 39 17.42 -2.08 16.26
N MET A 40 16.23 -1.47 16.10
CA MET A 40 16.05 -0.48 15.05
C MET A 40 16.51 0.90 15.54
N HIS A 41 17.62 1.38 14.99
CA HIS A 41 18.16 2.72 15.25
C HIS A 41 17.56 3.79 14.31
N GLU A 42 16.94 3.36 13.22
CA GLU A 42 16.29 4.22 12.24
C GLU A 42 14.81 4.40 12.57
N LYS A 43 14.31 5.62 12.41
CA LYS A 43 12.89 5.96 12.48
C LYS A 43 12.35 5.90 11.07
N VAL A 44 11.23 5.22 10.88
CA VAL A 44 10.54 5.16 9.58
C VAL A 44 9.11 5.63 9.76
N SER A 45 8.67 6.54 8.89
CA SER A 45 7.29 7.02 8.82
C SER A 45 6.78 6.91 7.39
N ILE A 46 5.58 6.37 7.23
CA ILE A 46 4.90 6.25 5.95
C ILE A 46 3.60 7.05 6.03
N ILE A 47 3.42 7.99 5.12
CA ILE A 47 2.27 8.89 5.05
C ILE A 47 1.54 8.61 3.73
N ASP A 48 0.23 8.41 3.80
CA ASP A 48 -0.69 8.22 2.67
C ASP A 48 -0.23 7.19 1.63
N ASP A 49 0.43 6.12 2.07
CA ASP A 49 0.98 5.05 1.20
C ASP A 49 1.91 5.57 0.09
N THR A 50 2.44 6.78 0.19
CA THR A 50 3.14 7.47 -0.91
C THR A 50 4.38 8.20 -0.46
N ILE A 51 4.39 8.77 0.73
CA ILE A 51 5.54 9.51 1.27
C ILE A 51 6.20 8.67 2.34
N VAL A 52 7.50 8.47 2.22
CA VAL A 52 8.31 7.76 3.21
C VAL A 52 9.36 8.69 3.76
N TRP A 53 9.40 8.81 5.08
CA TRP A 53 10.49 9.41 5.82
C TRP A 53 11.28 8.30 6.51
N MET A 54 12.59 8.25 6.32
CA MET A 54 13.43 7.29 7.02
C MET A 54 14.79 7.88 7.38
N GLY A 55 15.34 7.47 8.52
CA GLY A 55 16.69 7.87 8.92
C GLY A 55 16.89 7.89 10.42
N SER A 56 17.94 8.54 10.88
CA SER A 56 18.42 8.47 12.26
C SER A 56 18.18 9.74 13.10
N LEU A 57 17.41 10.72 12.58
CA LEU A 57 17.24 12.03 13.22
C LEU A 57 16.85 11.95 14.70
N ASN A 58 17.69 12.49 15.57
CA ASN A 58 17.48 12.61 16.99
C ASN A 58 17.67 14.08 17.38
N ILE A 59 16.57 14.84 17.41
CA ILE A 59 16.57 16.29 17.65
C ILE A 59 17.21 16.72 18.99
N LEU A 60 17.45 15.78 19.90
CA LEU A 60 18.10 16.01 21.20
C LEU A 60 19.59 15.64 21.20
N SER A 61 20.12 15.14 20.09
CA SER A 61 21.55 14.86 19.99
C SER A 61 22.35 16.14 19.94
N HIS A 62 23.39 16.21 20.77
CA HIS A 62 24.13 17.44 21.03
C HIS A 62 25.65 17.30 20.87
N ARG A 63 26.19 16.10 20.58
CA ARG A 63 27.62 15.87 20.28
C ARG A 63 27.86 14.68 19.36
N ASP A 64 28.73 14.87 18.37
CA ASP A 64 29.37 13.82 17.55
C ASP A 64 28.44 12.81 16.87
N THR A 65 27.25 13.25 16.43
CA THR A 65 26.32 12.39 15.67
C THR A 65 26.11 12.88 14.24
N SER A 66 26.22 11.97 13.27
CA SER A 66 25.77 12.19 11.91
C SER A 66 24.33 11.74 11.76
N GLU A 67 23.41 12.70 11.74
CA GLU A 67 21.97 12.45 11.60
C GLU A 67 21.51 12.77 10.19
N ILE A 68 20.74 11.87 9.59
CA ILE A 68 20.21 12.05 8.25
C ILE A 68 18.74 11.63 8.22
N MET A 69 17.92 12.35 7.46
CA MET A 69 16.58 11.93 7.05
C MET A 69 16.46 11.95 5.54
N TYR A 70 15.94 10.86 5.00
CA TYR A 70 15.54 10.75 3.61
C TYR A 70 14.04 10.91 3.51
N ARG A 71 13.59 11.75 2.57
CA ARG A 71 12.20 11.78 2.11
C ARG A 71 12.15 11.14 0.72
N LEU A 72 11.45 10.03 0.62
CA LEU A 72 11.18 9.34 -0.64
C LEU A 72 9.69 9.48 -0.98
N GLU A 73 9.38 9.62 -2.25
CA GLU A 73 8.01 9.75 -2.74
C GLU A 73 7.75 8.72 -3.84
N GLY A 74 6.73 7.90 -3.64
CA GLY A 74 6.36 6.83 -4.56
C GLY A 74 5.65 5.69 -3.84
N ARG A 75 4.46 5.34 -4.34
CA ARG A 75 3.65 4.24 -3.78
C ARG A 75 4.37 2.90 -3.76
N HIS A 76 5.12 2.61 -4.82
CA HIS A 76 5.89 1.37 -4.93
C HIS A 76 6.94 1.23 -3.81
N ILE A 77 7.66 2.31 -3.50
CA ILE A 77 8.68 2.33 -2.44
C ILE A 77 8.03 2.12 -1.08
N ALA A 78 6.91 2.80 -0.81
CA ALA A 78 6.15 2.61 0.42
C ALA A 78 5.68 1.16 0.59
N GLU A 79 5.16 0.54 -0.47
CA GLU A 79 4.72 -0.87 -0.46
C GLU A 79 5.88 -1.85 -0.25
N GLU A 80 7.03 -1.64 -0.88
CA GLU A 80 8.22 -2.47 -0.67
C GLU A 80 8.75 -2.37 0.76
N LEU A 81 8.78 -1.15 1.32
CA LEU A 81 9.17 -0.95 2.70
C LEU A 81 8.15 -1.54 3.66
N LEU A 82 6.84 -1.47 3.40
CA LEU A 82 5.87 -2.17 4.23
C LEU A 82 6.08 -3.69 4.26
N LYS A 83 6.49 -4.28 3.12
CA LYS A 83 6.82 -5.71 3.02
C LYS A 83 8.09 -6.05 3.79
N ASN A 84 9.18 -5.30 3.57
CA ASN A 84 10.48 -5.50 4.22
C ASN A 84 10.45 -5.14 5.72
N PHE A 85 9.54 -4.22 6.06
CA PHE A 85 8.88 -3.91 7.33
C PHE A 85 8.67 -5.08 8.29
N TYR A 86 8.40 -6.28 7.74
CA TYR A 86 7.77 -7.40 8.45
C TYR A 86 6.83 -6.85 9.53
N VAL A 87 5.82 -6.07 9.10
CA VAL A 87 4.63 -5.90 9.91
C VAL A 87 4.11 -7.32 10.09
N ASP A 88 4.46 -7.93 11.21
CA ASP A 88 3.80 -9.14 11.68
C ASP A 88 2.33 -8.92 11.45
N ARG A 89 1.66 -9.92 10.85
CA ARG A 89 0.25 -9.92 10.41
C ARG A 89 -0.77 -9.62 11.53
N ALA A 90 -0.34 -9.05 12.66
CA ALA A 90 -1.08 -8.78 13.88
C ALA A 90 -1.23 -7.29 14.22
N VAL A 91 -0.68 -6.35 13.46
CA VAL A 91 -1.34 -5.02 13.37
C VAL A 91 -2.10 -5.08 12.07
N SER A 92 -3.41 -5.26 12.20
CA SER A 92 -4.38 -5.20 11.12
C SER A 92 -4.18 -3.91 10.36
N TYR A 93 -3.27 -3.99 9.38
CA TYR A 93 -3.24 -3.09 8.28
C TYR A 93 -4.56 -3.38 7.55
N SER A 94 -5.59 -2.67 7.99
CA SER A 94 -6.66 -2.24 7.12
C SER A 94 -6.02 -1.32 6.07
N ILE A 95 -5.17 -1.90 5.20
CA ILE A 95 -5.40 -1.64 3.78
C ILE A 95 -6.87 -1.98 3.69
N LYS A 96 -7.73 -0.98 3.51
CA LYS A 96 -8.90 -1.23 2.72
C LYS A 96 -8.34 -1.66 1.36
N GLU A 97 -7.90 -2.93 1.25
CA GLU A 97 -7.97 -3.66 0.00
C GLU A 97 -9.41 -3.43 -0.34
N LYS A 98 -9.64 -2.50 -1.29
CA LYS A 98 -10.95 -2.06 -1.72
C LYS A 98 -11.82 -3.30 -1.69
N GLU A 99 -12.76 -3.37 -0.75
CA GLU A 99 -13.43 -4.63 -0.42
C GLU A 99 -14.19 -5.02 -1.68
N LEU A 100 -13.59 -5.91 -2.46
CA LEU A 100 -14.20 -6.37 -3.67
C LEU A 100 -15.34 -7.24 -3.22
N ASP A 101 -16.55 -6.74 -3.44
CA ASP A 101 -17.80 -7.47 -3.24
C ASP A 101 -17.95 -8.54 -4.34
N ILE A 102 -16.89 -9.31 -4.55
CA ILE A 102 -16.79 -10.41 -5.48
C ILE A 102 -16.40 -11.65 -4.67
N HIS A 103 -17.38 -12.54 -4.53
CA HIS A 103 -17.24 -13.77 -3.80
C HIS A 103 -16.84 -14.92 -4.72
N CYS A 104 -15.99 -15.80 -4.22
CA CYS A 104 -15.52 -16.99 -4.92
C CYS A 104 -16.69 -17.95 -5.15
N THR A 105 -16.94 -18.27 -6.42
CA THR A 105 -18.01 -19.20 -6.84
C THR A 105 -17.87 -20.62 -6.27
N LYS A 106 -16.68 -21.01 -5.81
CA LYS A 106 -16.44 -22.34 -5.24
C LYS A 106 -16.72 -22.44 -3.75
N CYS A 107 -16.55 -21.34 -3.00
CA CYS A 107 -16.45 -21.44 -1.55
C CYS A 107 -17.02 -20.24 -0.79
N GLY A 108 -17.60 -19.27 -1.51
CA GLY A 108 -18.21 -18.07 -0.95
C GLY A 108 -17.23 -17.05 -0.37
N SER A 109 -15.95 -17.39 -0.20
CA SER A 109 -14.96 -16.45 0.34
C SER A 109 -14.57 -15.37 -0.66
N ARG A 110 -14.17 -14.20 -0.17
CA ARG A 110 -13.78 -13.05 -1.00
C ARG A 110 -12.66 -13.38 -1.99
N MET A 111 -12.61 -12.63 -3.09
CA MET A 111 -11.56 -12.72 -4.10
C MET A 111 -10.59 -11.53 -4.03
N VAL A 112 -9.32 -11.79 -4.34
CA VAL A 112 -8.23 -10.80 -4.38
C VAL A 112 -7.60 -10.78 -5.78
N ILE A 113 -7.05 -9.66 -6.23
CA ILE A 113 -6.34 -9.60 -7.52
C ILE A 113 -4.96 -10.24 -7.38
N LYS A 114 -4.56 -11.07 -8.35
CA LYS A 114 -3.21 -11.60 -8.53
C LYS A 114 -2.77 -11.48 -9.98
N HIS A 115 -1.46 -11.54 -10.21
CA HIS A 115 -0.87 -11.43 -11.54
C HIS A 115 -0.37 -12.79 -12.04
N SER A 116 -0.49 -13.01 -13.35
CA SER A 116 0.07 -14.15 -14.06
C SER A 116 0.71 -13.69 -15.38
N ARG A 117 1.38 -14.60 -16.09
CA ARG A 117 1.85 -14.35 -17.47
C ARG A 117 0.75 -13.96 -18.46
N PHE A 118 -0.51 -14.25 -18.13
CA PHE A 118 -1.68 -13.92 -18.95
C PHE A 118 -2.41 -12.64 -18.48
N GLY A 119 -1.79 -11.91 -17.55
CA GLY A 119 -2.36 -10.71 -16.94
C GLY A 119 -3.01 -10.96 -15.58
N PRO A 120 -3.64 -9.92 -15.02
CA PRO A 120 -4.26 -9.94 -13.71
C PRO A 120 -5.57 -10.73 -13.70
N PHE A 121 -5.84 -11.40 -12.59
CA PHE A 121 -7.01 -12.25 -12.39
C PHE A 121 -7.44 -12.23 -10.92
N LEU A 122 -8.68 -12.63 -10.65
CA LEU A 122 -9.21 -12.78 -9.30
C LEU A 122 -8.88 -14.18 -8.77
N SER A 123 -8.23 -14.24 -7.62
CA SER A 123 -7.89 -15.47 -6.89
C SER A 123 -8.63 -15.52 -5.56
N CYS A 124 -9.07 -16.69 -5.12
CA CYS A 124 -9.72 -16.82 -3.82
C CYS A 124 -8.74 -16.45 -2.69
N SER A 125 -9.19 -15.63 -1.74
CA SER A 125 -8.45 -15.27 -0.52
C SER A 125 -8.00 -16.48 0.30
N ARG A 126 -8.71 -17.62 0.23
CA ARG A 126 -8.35 -18.87 0.90
C ARG A 126 -7.32 -19.73 0.18
N PHE A 127 -6.66 -19.25 -0.88
CA PHE A 127 -5.58 -20.02 -1.51
C PHE A 127 -4.45 -20.32 -0.50
N PRO A 128 -3.89 -21.55 -0.43
CA PRO A 128 -4.06 -22.67 -1.36
C PRO A 128 -5.25 -23.59 -1.06
N LYS A 129 -5.95 -23.41 0.07
CA LYS A 129 -7.11 -24.23 0.49
C LYS A 129 -8.28 -24.15 -0.49
N CYS A 130 -8.46 -23.01 -1.16
CA CYS A 130 -9.38 -22.87 -2.28
C CYS A 130 -8.67 -22.32 -3.53
N ARG A 131 -8.73 -23.08 -4.63
CA ARG A 131 -8.20 -22.68 -5.95
C ARG A 131 -9.29 -22.07 -6.84
N GLY A 132 -10.13 -21.21 -6.28
CA GLY A 132 -11.12 -20.43 -7.03
C GLY A 132 -10.43 -19.32 -7.81
N ILE A 133 -10.77 -19.19 -9.09
CA ILE A 133 -10.20 -18.20 -10.01
C ILE A 133 -11.33 -17.59 -10.85
N MET A 134 -11.30 -16.28 -11.06
CA MET A 134 -12.21 -15.55 -11.95
C MET A 134 -11.42 -14.55 -12.82
N LYS A 135 -11.94 -14.24 -14.01
CA LYS A 135 -11.34 -13.22 -14.89
C LYS A 135 -11.87 -11.83 -14.51
N ILE A 136 -11.01 -10.83 -14.64
CA ILE A 136 -11.43 -9.42 -14.61
C ILE A 136 -12.02 -9.09 -15.99
N THR A 137 -13.18 -8.44 -15.99
CA THR A 137 -14.00 -8.14 -17.17
C THR A 137 -14.41 -6.67 -17.16
N GLN A 138 -14.86 -6.16 -18.30
CA GLN A 138 -15.36 -4.78 -18.38
C GLN A 138 -16.51 -4.51 -17.39
N LYS A 139 -17.30 -5.52 -17.03
CA LYS A 139 -18.46 -5.38 -16.13
C LYS A 139 -18.07 -5.20 -14.67
N ASN A 140 -16.95 -5.76 -14.25
CA ASN A 140 -16.49 -5.66 -12.87
C ASN A 140 -15.27 -4.75 -12.72
N ILE A 141 -14.68 -4.25 -13.82
CA ILE A 141 -13.47 -3.42 -13.77
C ILE A 141 -13.65 -2.14 -12.94
N ASP A 142 -14.86 -1.58 -12.94
CA ASP A 142 -15.22 -0.37 -12.20
C ASP A 142 -15.14 -0.61 -10.67
N LEU A 143 -15.27 -1.86 -10.22
CA LEU A 143 -15.05 -2.22 -8.82
C LEU A 143 -13.57 -2.11 -8.41
N PHE A 144 -12.64 -1.98 -9.35
CA PHE A 144 -11.20 -1.92 -9.10
C PHE A 144 -10.59 -0.56 -9.42
N ILE A 145 -11.28 0.26 -10.21
CA ILE A 145 -10.78 1.55 -10.69
C ILE A 145 -11.69 2.65 -10.13
N ASP A 146 -11.21 3.38 -9.12
CA ASP A 146 -11.93 4.57 -8.59
C ASP A 146 -11.48 5.88 -9.25
N LYS A 147 -10.39 5.86 -10.03
CA LYS A 147 -9.82 7.08 -10.60
C LYS A 147 -10.28 7.29 -12.03
N GLU A 148 -10.79 8.49 -12.29
CA GLU A 148 -10.78 9.06 -13.63
C GLU A 148 -9.32 9.28 -14.05
N GLU A 149 -8.89 8.57 -15.07
CA GLU A 149 -7.53 8.69 -15.62
C GLU A 149 -7.55 9.70 -16.78
N ILE A 150 -6.59 10.63 -16.79
CA ILE A 150 -6.47 11.66 -17.84
C ILE A 150 -5.31 11.29 -18.76
N CYS A 151 -5.47 11.52 -20.06
CA CYS A 151 -4.44 11.24 -21.05
C CYS A 151 -3.31 12.27 -20.99
N ASP A 152 -2.10 11.84 -20.64
CA ASP A 152 -0.90 12.68 -20.57
C ASP A 152 -0.53 13.38 -21.90
N LYS A 153 -1.05 12.88 -23.05
CA LYS A 153 -0.73 13.43 -24.37
C LYS A 153 -1.69 14.51 -24.87
N CYS A 154 -2.95 14.50 -24.43
CA CYS A 154 -3.97 15.39 -25.00
C CYS A 154 -4.98 15.92 -23.98
N GLY A 155 -4.83 15.57 -22.69
CA GLY A 155 -5.72 16.02 -21.62
C GLY A 155 -7.13 15.43 -21.65
N SER A 156 -7.47 14.61 -22.65
CA SER A 156 -8.78 13.94 -22.72
C SER A 156 -8.88 12.80 -21.71
N LYS A 157 -10.10 12.45 -21.27
CA LYS A 157 -10.32 11.29 -20.39
C LYS A 157 -9.82 9.99 -21.03
N MET A 158 -9.29 9.09 -20.21
CA MET A 158 -8.99 7.71 -20.60
C MET A 158 -10.19 6.83 -20.30
N ILE A 159 -10.49 5.86 -21.17
CA ILE A 159 -11.56 4.88 -20.99
C ILE A 159 -11.00 3.47 -21.03
N VAL A 160 -11.58 2.55 -20.26
CA VAL A 160 -11.14 1.16 -20.24
C VAL A 160 -11.56 0.47 -21.53
N ARG A 161 -10.61 -0.16 -22.23
CA ARG A 161 -10.81 -0.94 -23.46
C ARG A 161 -10.23 -2.34 -23.30
N ARG A 162 -10.69 -3.27 -24.14
CA ARG A 162 -10.21 -4.66 -24.19
C ARG A 162 -9.22 -4.85 -25.33
N GLY A 163 -8.03 -5.38 -25.01
CA GLY A 163 -6.99 -5.73 -25.96
C GLY A 163 -6.55 -7.19 -25.84
N LYS A 164 -5.52 -7.57 -26.62
CA LYS A 164 -4.96 -8.93 -26.62
C LYS A 164 -4.40 -9.36 -25.26
N ARG A 165 -3.83 -8.42 -24.50
CA ARG A 165 -3.17 -8.65 -23.20
C ARG A 165 -4.09 -8.42 -21.99
N GLY A 166 -5.36 -8.08 -22.22
CA GLY A 166 -6.32 -7.77 -21.16
C GLY A 166 -6.93 -6.39 -21.30
N LEU A 167 -7.46 -5.89 -20.20
CA LEU A 167 -8.03 -4.54 -20.13
C LEU A 167 -6.91 -3.50 -20.01
N PHE A 168 -7.08 -2.37 -20.68
CA PHE A 168 -6.14 -1.27 -20.66
C PHE A 168 -6.87 0.06 -20.76
N TRP A 169 -6.24 1.13 -20.30
CA TRP A 169 -6.71 2.49 -20.51
C TRP A 169 -6.40 2.92 -21.94
N GLY A 170 -7.39 3.36 -22.70
CA GLY A 170 -7.21 4.00 -24.01
C GLY A 170 -7.82 5.39 -24.04
N CYS A 171 -7.15 6.34 -24.69
CA CYS A 171 -7.65 7.71 -24.81
C CYS A 171 -9.06 7.76 -25.44
N SER A 172 -9.95 8.58 -24.89
CA SER A 172 -11.29 8.79 -25.45
C SER A 172 -11.26 9.44 -26.83
N ASN A 173 -10.24 10.28 -27.10
CA ASN A 173 -10.06 11.00 -28.37
C ASN A 173 -9.41 10.12 -29.46
N TYR A 174 -9.47 8.80 -29.35
CA TYR A 174 -9.10 7.90 -30.45
C TYR A 174 -10.09 8.09 -31.62
N PRO A 175 -9.64 8.17 -32.89
CA PRO A 175 -8.32 7.79 -33.41
C PRO A 175 -7.25 8.89 -33.39
N ASN A 176 -7.60 10.13 -33.07
CA ASN A 176 -6.70 11.29 -33.09
C ASN A 176 -5.60 11.20 -32.03
N CYS A 177 -5.91 10.58 -30.88
CA CYS A 177 -4.93 10.25 -29.85
C CYS A 177 -4.89 8.73 -29.62
N LYS A 178 -3.75 8.09 -29.91
CA LYS A 178 -3.53 6.65 -29.74
C LYS A 178 -2.85 6.28 -28.41
N SER A 179 -2.88 7.18 -27.43
CA SER A 179 -2.27 6.92 -26.12
C SER A 179 -2.99 5.78 -25.39
N THR A 180 -2.21 4.90 -24.77
CA THR A 180 -2.69 3.75 -24.00
C THR A 180 -1.85 3.58 -22.75
N LYS A 181 -2.46 3.11 -21.65
CA LYS A 181 -1.79 2.83 -20.37
C LYS A 181 -2.32 1.52 -19.78
N GLU A 182 -1.48 0.78 -19.06
CA GLU A 182 -1.91 -0.44 -18.38
C GLU A 182 -2.72 -0.07 -17.12
N ILE A 183 -3.75 -0.86 -16.80
CA ILE A 183 -4.61 -0.60 -15.63
C ILE A 183 -3.99 -1.15 -14.34
N PHE A 184 -3.31 -2.29 -14.45
CA PHE A 184 -2.75 -3.05 -13.32
C PHE A 184 -1.23 -3.22 -13.44
N GLY A 185 -0.59 -2.29 -14.18
CA GLY A 185 0.84 -2.26 -14.44
C GLY A 185 1.61 -1.47 -13.41
#